data_AF-Q3BT75-F1
#
_entry.id   AF-Q3BT75-F1
#
_cell.length_a   1.000
_cell.length_b   1.000
_cell.length_c   1.000
_cell.angle_alpha   90.00
_cell.angle_beta   90.00
_cell.angle_gamma   90.00
#
_symmetry.space_group_name_H-M   'P 1'
#
loop_
_entity.id
_entity.type
_entity.pdbx_description
1 polymer ?
#
loop_
_entity_poly.entity_id
_entity_poly.type
_entity_poly.pdbx_seq_one_letter_code
_entity_poly.pdbx_strand_id
1 'polypeptide(L)'
;MISVGPFSVQVVAVFAAVLLAWAVARMVAKRLPDSPYKAAGGMLMDAVFLGFVAARLGYIAQWWDEYAQSPMSMFFIGDQGFTWWIGVAATLVFIWWRTRSTRALRRPVLVGVTAGLLAWFAAGGVLELLQRSAPPLPALALATLDEKPVVLNSYIGRPVVLNLWASWCPPCRREMPVFEQAQAQYPEIAFVMVNQGESAQQARAFLEAQGLQLKDVLLDPASQTMQAVASRGLPTTLFFNEHGRLVDTHLGELSMASLKNTVSRRFAQSQQIKTEKE
;
A
#
# COMPACT_ATOMS: atom_id res chain seq x y z
N MET A 1 -7.85 -0.89 11.46
CA MET A 1 -6.81 -1.43 10.55
C MET A 1 -6.02 -2.51 11.26
N ILE A 2 -5.63 -3.58 10.56
CA ILE A 2 -4.65 -4.53 11.11
C ILE A 2 -3.32 -4.13 10.49
N SER A 3 -2.53 -3.35 11.22
CA SER A 3 -1.13 -3.08 10.93
C SER A 3 -0.31 -3.58 12.12
N VAL A 4 0.87 -4.13 11.84
CA VAL A 4 1.78 -4.59 12.88
C VAL A 4 3.00 -3.68 12.81
N GLY A 5 2.99 -2.66 13.67
CA GLY A 5 4.01 -1.60 13.63
C GLY A 5 3.90 -0.74 12.35
N PRO A 6 5.01 -0.41 11.68
CA PRO A 6 4.99 0.43 10.46
C PRO A 6 4.56 -0.34 9.20
N PHE A 7 4.34 -1.66 9.28
CA PHE A 7 4.06 -2.51 8.11
C PHE A 7 2.57 -2.88 8.02
N SER A 8 2.06 -2.95 6.79
CA SER A 8 0.72 -3.48 6.53
C SER A 8 0.67 -4.98 6.87
N VAL A 9 -0.49 -5.49 7.29
CA VAL A 9 -0.65 -6.93 7.56
C VAL A 9 -0.43 -7.79 6.33
N GLN A 10 -0.65 -7.25 5.14
CA GLN A 10 -0.29 -7.93 3.90
C GLN A 10 1.21 -8.16 3.83
N VAL A 11 2.02 -7.13 4.08
CA VAL A 11 3.48 -7.26 4.09
C VAL A 11 3.93 -8.29 5.14
N VAL A 12 3.36 -8.24 6.34
CA VAL A 12 3.67 -9.22 7.40
C VAL A 12 3.27 -10.64 7.01
N ALA A 13 2.11 -10.82 6.38
CA ALA A 13 1.66 -12.11 5.88
C ALA A 13 2.59 -12.66 4.78
N VAL A 14 3.11 -11.80 3.88
CA VAL A 14 4.11 -12.20 2.87
C VAL A 14 5.37 -12.70 3.58
N PHE A 15 5.91 -11.93 4.53
CA PHE A 15 7.11 -12.33 5.25
C PHE A 15 6.90 -13.63 6.04
N ALA A 16 5.76 -13.80 6.71
CA ALA A 16 5.42 -15.03 7.41
C ALA A 16 5.32 -16.24 6.45
N ALA A 17 4.69 -16.06 5.29
CA ALA A 17 4.60 -17.10 4.25
C ALA A 17 5.98 -17.48 3.69
N VAL A 18 6.86 -16.50 3.46
CA VAL A 18 8.25 -16.73 3.03
C VAL A 18 9.06 -17.48 4.09
N LEU A 19 8.94 -17.09 5.37
CA LEU A 19 9.61 -17.78 6.48
C LEU A 19 9.10 -19.21 6.64
N LEU A 20 7.80 -19.44 6.48
CA LEU A 20 7.21 -20.78 6.50
C LEU A 20 7.76 -21.62 5.33
N ALA A 21 7.78 -21.07 4.12
CA ALA A 21 8.33 -21.75 2.94
C ALA A 21 9.78 -22.18 3.16
N TRP A 22 10.59 -21.28 3.72
CA TRP A 22 11.98 -21.54 4.09
C TRP A 22 12.10 -22.64 5.16
N ALA A 23 11.31 -22.56 6.24
CA ALA A 23 11.34 -23.53 7.32
C ALA A 23 10.93 -24.93 6.84
N VAL A 24 9.84 -25.01 6.06
CA VAL A 24 9.33 -26.26 5.49
C VAL A 24 10.33 -26.87 4.52
N ALA A 25 10.90 -26.10 3.59
CA ALA A 25 11.92 -26.59 2.68
C ALA A 25 13.13 -27.16 3.43
N ARG A 26 13.57 -26.49 4.48
CA ARG A 26 14.70 -26.93 5.30
C ARG A 26 14.37 -28.20 6.10
N MET A 27 13.16 -28.32 6.65
CA MET A 27 12.71 -29.53 7.34
C MET A 27 12.62 -30.73 6.38
N VAL A 28 12.07 -30.55 5.19
CA VAL A 28 11.98 -31.60 4.16
C VAL A 28 13.38 -31.99 3.67
N ALA A 29 14.26 -31.02 3.44
CA ALA A 29 15.63 -31.28 3.03
C ALA A 29 16.43 -32.06 4.07
N LYS A 30 16.18 -31.86 5.38
CA LYS A 30 16.81 -32.65 6.45
C LYS A 30 16.35 -34.11 6.48
N ARG A 31 15.17 -34.43 5.93
CA ARG A 31 14.61 -35.79 5.90
C ARG A 31 15.02 -36.59 4.66
N LEU A 32 15.67 -35.95 3.69
CA LEU A 32 16.14 -36.61 2.47
C LEU A 32 17.62 -37.00 2.60
N PRO A 33 18.01 -38.23 2.23
CA PRO A 33 19.42 -38.62 2.13
C PRO A 33 20.15 -37.71 1.13
N ASP A 34 21.39 -37.34 1.44
CA ASP A 34 22.30 -36.56 0.57
C ASP A 34 21.80 -35.17 0.13
N SER A 35 20.79 -34.61 0.80
CA SER A 35 20.26 -33.28 0.48
C SER A 35 20.98 -32.19 1.27
N PRO A 36 21.61 -31.19 0.60
CA PRO A 36 22.25 -30.08 1.30
C PRO A 36 21.19 -29.11 1.86
N TYR A 37 20.71 -29.38 3.08
CA TYR A 37 19.61 -28.62 3.70
C TYR A 37 19.89 -27.11 3.85
N LYS A 38 21.16 -26.72 4.01
CA LYS A 38 21.57 -25.30 4.01
C LYS A 38 21.38 -24.66 2.63
N ALA A 39 21.67 -25.41 1.56
CA ALA A 39 21.51 -24.92 0.19
C ALA A 39 20.03 -24.79 -0.21
N ALA A 40 19.15 -25.67 0.28
CA ALA A 40 17.70 -25.54 0.07
C ALA A 40 17.13 -24.23 0.65
N GLY A 41 17.54 -23.90 1.89
CA GLY A 41 17.13 -22.66 2.55
C GLY A 41 17.74 -21.40 1.91
N GLY A 42 19.03 -21.43 1.60
CA GLY A 42 19.71 -20.31 0.92
C GLY A 42 19.09 -20.00 -0.44
N MET A 43 18.78 -21.04 -1.23
CA MET A 43 18.15 -20.89 -2.53
C MET A 43 16.80 -20.17 -2.47
N LEU A 44 15.96 -20.43 -1.46
CA LEU A 44 14.68 -19.72 -1.31
C LEU A 44 14.88 -18.25 -0.95
N MET A 45 15.89 -17.92 -0.15
CA MET A 45 16.21 -16.52 0.16
C MET A 45 16.74 -15.79 -1.08
N ASP A 46 17.62 -16.43 -1.85
CA ASP A 46 18.12 -15.89 -3.13
C ASP A 46 16.96 -15.64 -4.11
N ALA A 47 16.00 -16.58 -4.19
CA ALA A 47 14.85 -16.50 -5.07
C ALA A 47 13.88 -15.35 -4.68
N VAL A 48 13.69 -15.11 -3.38
CA VAL A 48 12.88 -13.99 -2.87
C VAL A 48 13.59 -12.66 -3.12
N PHE A 49 14.90 -12.58 -2.87
CA PHE A 49 15.68 -11.38 -3.10
C PHE A 49 15.68 -10.98 -4.59
N LEU A 50 15.93 -11.94 -5.50
CA LEU A 50 15.89 -11.71 -6.94
C LEU A 50 14.49 -11.29 -7.41
N GLY A 51 13.44 -11.95 -6.92
CA GLY A 51 12.06 -11.59 -7.24
C GLY A 51 11.70 -10.17 -6.80
N PHE A 52 12.13 -9.79 -5.59
CA PHE A 52 11.90 -8.45 -5.05
C PHE A 52 12.60 -7.36 -5.88
N VAL A 53 13.89 -7.57 -6.20
CA VAL A 53 14.66 -6.65 -7.06
C VAL A 53 14.02 -6.53 -8.44
N ALA A 54 13.64 -7.65 -9.05
CA ALA A 54 12.99 -7.65 -10.36
C ALA A 54 11.62 -6.95 -10.34
N ALA A 55 10.80 -7.16 -9.29
CA ALA A 55 9.53 -6.48 -9.13
C ALA A 55 9.68 -4.95 -9.01
N ARG A 56 10.71 -4.49 -8.29
CA ARG A 56 11.00 -3.05 -8.15
C ARG A 56 11.49 -2.45 -9.46
N LEU A 57 12.46 -3.09 -10.11
CA LEU A 57 13.00 -2.61 -11.39
C LEU A 57 11.92 -2.59 -12.48
N GLY A 58 11.05 -3.59 -12.51
CA GLY A 58 9.92 -3.65 -13.42
C GLY A 58 8.92 -2.51 -13.21
N TYR A 59 8.66 -2.13 -11.95
CA TYR A 59 7.80 -0.99 -11.64
C TYR A 59 8.42 0.34 -12.08
N ILE A 60 9.71 0.53 -11.79
CA ILE A 60 10.45 1.73 -12.21
C ILE A 60 10.46 1.85 -13.75
N ALA A 61 10.66 0.73 -14.45
CA ALA A 61 10.63 0.71 -15.91
C ALA A 61 9.24 1.02 -16.48
N GLN A 62 8.18 0.59 -15.80
CA GLN A 62 6.80 0.85 -16.22
C GLN A 62 6.41 2.33 -16.05
N TRP A 63 6.90 2.99 -15.01
CA TRP A 63 6.62 4.40 -14.69
C TRP A 63 7.86 5.28 -14.90
N TRP A 64 8.62 4.97 -15.95
CA TRP A 64 9.91 5.59 -16.20
C TRP A 64 9.80 7.11 -16.31
N ASP A 65 8.75 7.61 -16.95
CA ASP A 65 8.56 9.04 -17.19
C ASP A 65 8.40 9.83 -15.88
N GLU A 66 7.75 9.24 -14.87
CA GLU A 66 7.61 9.82 -13.53
C GLU A 66 8.89 9.73 -12.71
N TYR A 67 9.60 8.60 -12.76
CA TYR A 67 10.85 8.43 -12.01
C TYR A 67 12.02 9.21 -12.63
N ALA A 68 12.05 9.39 -13.94
CA ALA A 68 13.06 10.21 -14.64
C ALA A 68 13.02 11.67 -14.20
N GLN A 69 11.83 12.19 -13.88
CA GLN A 69 11.64 13.55 -13.36
C GLN A 69 12.06 13.70 -11.89
N SER A 70 12.19 12.61 -11.14
CA SER A 70 12.57 12.62 -9.73
C SER A 70 13.47 11.43 -9.36
N PRO A 71 14.75 11.41 -9.80
CA PRO A 71 15.60 10.22 -9.67
C PRO A 71 15.80 9.70 -8.24
N MET A 72 15.72 10.58 -7.25
CA MET A 72 15.83 10.19 -5.83
C MET A 72 14.67 9.29 -5.38
N SER A 73 13.47 9.42 -5.96
CA SER A 73 12.31 8.58 -5.63
C SER A 73 12.51 7.11 -6.00
N MET A 74 13.45 6.80 -6.91
CA MET A 74 13.79 5.42 -7.26
C MET A 74 14.27 4.61 -6.04
N PHE A 75 15.06 5.23 -5.15
CA PHE A 75 15.62 4.60 -3.95
C PHE A 75 14.66 4.59 -2.76
N PHE A 76 13.62 5.43 -2.76
CA PHE A 76 12.62 5.46 -1.70
C PHE A 76 11.61 4.32 -1.88
N ILE A 77 11.84 3.20 -1.19
CA ILE A 77 10.96 2.01 -1.19
C ILE A 77 9.61 2.28 -0.48
N GLY A 78 9.48 3.41 0.22
CA GLY A 78 8.28 3.79 0.97
C GLY A 78 7.04 4.04 0.11
N ASP A 79 7.20 4.22 -1.21
CA ASP A 79 6.09 4.40 -2.15
C ASP A 79 5.30 3.09 -2.43
N GLN A 80 5.77 1.93 -1.96
CA GLN A 80 5.19 0.61 -2.24
C GLN A 80 5.09 0.25 -3.74
N GLY A 81 5.91 0.88 -4.60
CA GLY A 81 5.91 0.66 -6.05
C GLY A 81 6.57 -0.66 -6.46
N PHE A 82 5.76 -1.72 -6.66
CA PHE A 82 6.23 -3.03 -7.10
C PHE A 82 5.31 -3.65 -8.15
N THR A 83 5.91 -4.21 -9.20
CA THR A 83 5.20 -4.98 -10.21
C THR A 83 5.32 -6.47 -9.90
N TRP A 84 4.37 -6.98 -9.10
CA TRP A 84 4.45 -8.30 -8.49
C TRP A 84 4.65 -9.44 -9.50
N TRP A 85 4.02 -9.37 -10.68
CA TRP A 85 4.10 -10.44 -11.68
C TRP A 85 5.49 -10.56 -12.33
N ILE A 86 6.22 -9.45 -12.48
CA ILE A 86 7.63 -9.47 -12.93
C ILE A 86 8.49 -10.18 -11.89
N GLY A 87 8.27 -9.87 -10.60
CA GLY A 87 8.96 -10.55 -9.51
C GLY A 87 8.70 -12.05 -9.47
N VAL A 88 7.42 -12.45 -9.57
CA VAL A 88 7.03 -13.87 -9.62
C VAL A 88 7.67 -14.59 -10.79
N ALA A 89 7.65 -13.99 -12.00
CA ALA A 89 8.28 -14.58 -13.18
C ALA A 89 9.79 -14.78 -12.98
N ALA A 90 10.49 -13.77 -12.45
CA ALA A 90 11.93 -13.86 -12.15
C ALA A 90 12.24 -14.96 -11.11
N THR A 91 11.44 -15.04 -10.04
CA THR A 91 11.56 -16.10 -9.01
C THR A 91 11.36 -17.50 -9.61
N LEU A 92 10.34 -17.69 -10.46
CA LEU A 92 10.07 -18.98 -11.10
C LEU A 92 11.20 -19.40 -12.04
N VAL A 93 11.70 -18.47 -12.87
CA VAL A 93 12.85 -18.71 -13.75
C VAL A 93 14.10 -19.08 -12.96
N PHE A 94 14.39 -18.36 -11.87
CA PHE A 94 15.53 -18.67 -11.01
C PHE A 94 15.42 -20.05 -10.34
N ILE A 95 14.24 -20.36 -9.76
CA ILE A 95 13.99 -21.67 -9.14
C ILE A 95 14.13 -22.78 -10.17
N TRP A 96 13.56 -22.62 -11.36
CA TRP A 96 13.68 -23.58 -12.45
C TRP A 96 15.13 -23.78 -12.87
N TRP A 97 15.87 -22.70 -13.15
CA TRP A 97 17.27 -22.75 -13.57
C TRP A 97 18.15 -23.45 -12.54
N ARG A 98 18.00 -23.09 -11.26
CA ARG A 98 18.83 -23.63 -10.17
C ARG A 98 18.49 -25.08 -9.85
N THR A 99 17.20 -25.43 -9.80
CA THR A 99 16.77 -26.83 -9.57
C THR A 99 17.00 -27.76 -10.77
N ARG A 100 17.25 -27.22 -11.98
CA ARG A 100 17.73 -28.01 -13.13
C ARG A 100 19.12 -28.58 -12.87
N SER A 101 19.99 -27.81 -12.21
CA SER A 101 21.38 -28.19 -11.96
C SER A 101 21.54 -29.07 -10.71
N THR A 102 20.60 -29.01 -9.76
CA THR A 102 20.63 -29.80 -8.51
C THR A 102 19.29 -30.49 -8.24
N ARG A 103 19.08 -31.65 -8.87
CA ARG A 103 17.81 -32.40 -8.78
C ARG A 103 17.39 -32.76 -7.35
N ALA A 104 18.35 -32.98 -6.44
CA ALA A 104 18.10 -33.26 -5.02
C ALA A 104 17.32 -32.15 -4.29
N LEU A 105 17.44 -30.89 -4.76
CA LEU A 105 16.78 -29.73 -4.14
C LEU A 105 15.33 -29.53 -4.61
N ARG A 106 14.88 -30.22 -5.67
CA ARG A 106 13.54 -30.04 -6.26
C ARG A 106 12.42 -30.30 -5.26
N ARG A 107 12.43 -31.47 -4.62
CA ARG A 107 11.35 -31.86 -3.68
C ARG A 107 11.27 -30.91 -2.48
N PRO A 108 12.36 -30.60 -1.75
CA PRO A 108 12.30 -29.65 -0.64
C PRO A 108 11.82 -28.25 -1.05
N VAL A 109 12.34 -27.71 -2.15
CA VAL A 109 11.99 -26.37 -2.63
C VAL A 109 10.52 -26.33 -3.03
N LEU A 110 10.03 -27.32 -3.78
CA LEU A 110 8.61 -27.37 -4.19
C LEU A 110 7.68 -27.46 -2.98
N VAL A 111 7.97 -28.34 -2.01
CA VAL A 111 7.13 -28.47 -0.80
C VAL A 111 7.14 -27.16 0.01
N GLY A 112 8.30 -26.51 0.13
CA GLY A 112 8.42 -25.20 0.76
C GLY A 112 7.58 -24.14 0.05
N VAL A 113 7.72 -24.00 -1.26
CA VAL A 113 6.95 -23.05 -2.07
C VAL A 113 5.45 -23.32 -1.94
N THR A 114 5.00 -24.58 -2.02
CA THR A 114 3.59 -24.91 -1.85
C THR A 114 3.07 -24.55 -0.47
N ALA A 115 3.85 -24.79 0.59
CA ALA A 115 3.46 -24.41 1.95
C ALA A 115 3.36 -22.89 2.11
N GLY A 116 4.31 -22.13 1.54
CA GLY A 116 4.27 -20.67 1.52
C GLY A 116 3.05 -20.12 0.78
N LEU A 117 2.76 -20.66 -0.41
CA LEU A 117 1.58 -20.26 -1.19
C LEU A 117 0.28 -20.56 -0.44
N LEU A 118 0.13 -21.74 0.15
CA LEU A 118 -1.04 -22.10 0.93
C LEU A 118 -1.24 -21.17 2.14
N ALA A 119 -0.15 -20.84 2.85
CA ALA A 119 -0.21 -19.90 3.96
C ALA A 119 -0.58 -18.49 3.50
N TRP A 120 -0.04 -18.03 2.36
CA TRP A 120 -0.40 -16.74 1.77
C TRP A 120 -1.88 -16.67 1.38
N PHE A 121 -2.40 -17.69 0.70
CA PHE A 121 -3.82 -17.76 0.34
C PHE A 121 -4.73 -17.79 1.57
N ALA A 122 -4.38 -18.59 2.58
CA ALA A 122 -5.14 -18.63 3.83
C ALA A 122 -5.14 -17.26 4.54
N ALA A 123 -3.98 -16.60 4.64
CA ALA A 123 -3.87 -15.27 5.21
C ALA A 123 -4.65 -14.22 4.41
N GLY A 124 -4.63 -14.31 3.07
CA GLY A 124 -5.41 -13.46 2.18
C GLY A 124 -6.91 -13.59 2.41
N GLY A 125 -7.43 -14.82 2.50
CA GLY A 125 -8.84 -15.07 2.80
C GLY A 125 -9.27 -14.56 4.18
N VAL A 126 -8.42 -14.75 5.20
CA VAL A 126 -8.66 -14.20 6.55
C VAL A 126 -8.64 -12.68 6.52
N LEU A 127 -7.68 -12.07 5.84
CA LEU A 127 -7.58 -10.61 5.74
C LEU A 127 -8.76 -10.01 5.00
N GLU A 128 -9.23 -10.64 3.92
CA GLU A 128 -10.39 -10.18 3.18
C GLU A 128 -11.66 -10.24 4.03
N LEU A 129 -11.82 -11.30 4.85
CA LEU A 129 -12.91 -11.39 5.81
C LEU A 129 -12.86 -10.26 6.85
N LEU A 130 -11.66 -9.92 7.32
CA LEU A 130 -11.45 -8.82 8.26
C LEU A 130 -11.65 -7.44 7.61
N GLN A 131 -11.30 -7.28 6.33
CA GLN A 131 -11.53 -6.05 5.57
C GLN A 131 -13.01 -5.79 5.30
N ARG A 132 -13.86 -6.83 5.18
CA ARG A 132 -15.32 -6.65 5.15
C ARG A 132 -15.87 -5.98 6.40
N SER A 133 -15.14 -6.09 7.52
CA SER A 133 -15.44 -5.44 8.80
C SER A 133 -14.68 -4.12 8.99
N ALA A 134 -14.04 -3.57 7.95
CA ALA A 134 -13.35 -2.29 8.05
C ALA A 134 -14.35 -1.16 8.38
N PRO A 135 -13.98 -0.21 9.26
CA PRO A 135 -14.87 0.86 9.65
C PRO A 135 -15.21 1.72 8.42
N PRO A 136 -16.49 2.15 8.29
CA PRO A 136 -16.88 3.08 7.23
C PRO A 136 -16.24 4.45 7.46
N LEU A 137 -16.34 5.33 6.47
CA LEU A 137 -15.95 6.73 6.57
C LEU A 137 -16.60 7.35 7.83
N PRO A 138 -15.82 7.83 8.80
CA PRO A 138 -16.35 8.26 10.09
C PRO A 138 -17.35 9.40 9.96
N ALA A 139 -18.40 9.40 10.79
CA ALA A 139 -19.34 10.52 10.92
C ALA A 139 -18.78 11.60 11.87
N LEU A 140 -17.58 12.10 11.56
CA LEU A 140 -16.90 13.12 12.37
C LEU A 140 -17.26 14.53 11.86
N ALA A 141 -17.63 15.42 12.78
CA ALA A 141 -17.78 16.83 12.48
C ALA A 141 -16.41 17.51 12.59
N LEU A 142 -15.93 18.03 11.46
CA LEU A 142 -14.69 18.79 11.32
C LEU A 142 -15.02 20.21 10.85
N ALA A 143 -14.02 21.04 10.64
CA ALA A 143 -14.18 22.38 10.10
C ALA A 143 -13.31 22.59 8.86
N THR A 144 -13.76 23.40 7.90
CA THR A 144 -12.91 23.88 6.80
C THR A 144 -11.87 24.89 7.31
N LEU A 145 -10.92 25.30 6.46
CA LEU A 145 -10.01 26.43 6.74
C LEU A 145 -10.71 27.76 7.04
N ASP A 146 -11.96 27.94 6.62
CA ASP A 146 -12.79 29.10 6.93
C ASP A 146 -13.70 28.86 8.15
N GLU A 147 -13.37 27.85 8.97
CA GLU A 147 -14.08 27.47 10.20
C GLU A 147 -15.55 27.03 10.01
N LYS A 148 -15.97 26.80 8.76
CA LYS A 148 -17.30 26.24 8.48
C LYS A 148 -17.37 24.75 8.85
N PRO A 149 -18.42 24.30 9.55
CA PRO A 149 -18.56 22.90 9.93
C PRO A 149 -18.83 22.02 8.71
N VAL A 150 -18.17 20.86 8.65
CA VAL A 150 -18.34 19.83 7.61
C VAL A 150 -18.32 18.46 8.29
N VAL A 151 -19.28 17.60 7.96
CA VAL A 151 -19.31 16.22 8.45
C VAL A 151 -18.62 15.32 7.43
N LEU A 152 -17.67 14.50 7.87
CA LEU A 152 -16.81 13.74 6.97
C LEU A 152 -17.55 12.69 6.13
N ASN A 153 -18.64 12.11 6.66
CA ASN A 153 -19.48 11.18 5.89
C ASN A 153 -20.33 11.87 4.80
N SER A 154 -20.37 13.21 4.74
CA SER A 154 -21.08 13.93 3.66
C SER A 154 -20.44 13.74 2.28
N TYR A 155 -19.20 13.24 2.22
CA TYR A 155 -18.52 12.90 0.97
C TYR A 155 -18.95 11.55 0.36
N ILE A 156 -19.79 10.77 1.06
CA ILE A 156 -20.35 9.51 0.55
C ILE A 156 -21.20 9.80 -0.71
N GLY A 157 -21.13 8.89 -1.68
CA GLY A 157 -21.77 9.04 -3.00
C GLY A 157 -20.76 9.15 -4.14
N ARG A 158 -19.49 9.40 -3.83
CA ARG A 158 -18.35 9.32 -4.77
C ARG A 158 -17.12 8.70 -4.09
N PRO A 159 -16.10 8.23 -4.83
CA PRO A 159 -14.87 7.74 -4.21
C PRO A 159 -14.19 8.85 -3.40
N VAL A 160 -13.64 8.51 -2.24
CA VAL A 160 -12.97 9.45 -1.33
C VAL A 160 -11.54 8.99 -1.07
N VAL A 161 -10.58 9.89 -1.29
CA VAL A 161 -9.19 9.75 -0.86
C VAL A 161 -8.98 10.71 0.31
N LEU A 162 -8.84 10.17 1.50
CA LEU A 162 -8.67 10.94 2.72
C LEU A 162 -7.21 10.92 3.14
N ASN A 163 -6.55 12.08 3.12
CA ASN A 163 -5.16 12.21 3.52
C ASN A 163 -5.06 12.91 4.89
N LEU A 164 -4.38 12.26 5.83
CA LEU A 164 -4.05 12.81 7.14
C LEU A 164 -2.66 13.43 7.08
N TRP A 165 -2.55 14.72 7.39
CA TRP A 165 -1.30 15.47 7.28
C TRP A 165 -1.13 16.50 8.40
N ALA A 166 0.08 17.05 8.52
CA ALA A 166 0.38 18.21 9.35
C ALA A 166 1.53 19.02 8.74
N SER A 167 1.56 20.33 8.97
CA SER A 167 2.52 21.26 8.36
C SER A 167 3.96 21.02 8.81
N TRP A 168 4.14 20.51 10.03
CA TRP A 168 5.45 20.17 10.59
C TRP A 168 5.99 18.81 10.10
N CYS A 169 5.17 17.98 9.45
CA CYS A 169 5.52 16.63 9.04
C CYS A 169 6.27 16.66 7.69
N PRO A 170 7.60 16.39 7.64
CA PRO A 170 8.37 16.49 6.41
C PRO A 170 7.88 15.60 5.23
N PRO A 171 7.52 14.32 5.43
CA PRO A 171 6.96 13.53 4.32
C PRO A 171 5.60 14.05 3.85
N CYS A 172 4.75 14.54 4.77
CA CYS A 172 3.48 15.16 4.41
C CYS A 172 3.67 16.35 3.47
N ARG A 173 4.66 17.21 3.75
CA ARG A 173 4.97 18.37 2.90
C ARG A 173 5.35 17.98 1.46
N ARG A 174 6.08 16.87 1.29
CA ARG A 174 6.57 16.42 -0.03
C ARG A 174 5.46 15.82 -0.91
N GLU A 175 4.42 15.24 -0.32
CA GLU A 175 3.31 14.65 -1.07
C GLU A 175 2.19 15.65 -1.40
N MET A 176 2.16 16.85 -0.82
CA MET A 176 1.08 17.82 -1.10
C MET A 176 0.92 18.19 -2.59
N PRO A 177 2.00 18.42 -3.38
CA PRO A 177 1.85 18.68 -4.83
C PRO A 177 1.25 17.50 -5.60
N VAL A 178 1.45 16.26 -5.12
CA VAL A 178 0.83 15.07 -5.69
C VAL A 178 -0.69 15.16 -5.56
N PHE A 179 -1.20 15.56 -4.39
CA PHE A 179 -2.63 15.71 -4.16
C PHE A 179 -3.25 16.89 -4.91
N GLU A 180 -2.54 18.02 -5.03
CA GLU A 180 -3.01 19.16 -5.84
C GLU A 180 -3.17 18.75 -7.32
N GLN A 181 -2.15 18.08 -7.87
CA GLN A 181 -2.22 17.55 -9.24
C GLN A 181 -3.34 16.51 -9.39
N ALA A 182 -3.53 15.63 -8.40
CA ALA A 182 -4.57 14.61 -8.43
C ALA A 182 -5.99 15.19 -8.36
N GLN A 183 -6.21 16.25 -7.59
CA GLN A 183 -7.48 16.98 -7.56
C GLN A 183 -7.85 17.58 -8.92
N ALA A 184 -6.86 17.96 -9.73
CA ALA A 184 -7.08 18.42 -11.10
C ALA A 184 -7.33 17.26 -12.08
N GLN A 185 -6.66 16.11 -11.89
CA GLN A 185 -6.76 14.96 -12.80
C GLN A 185 -8.01 14.09 -12.58
N TYR A 186 -8.52 14.02 -11.34
CA TYR A 186 -9.63 13.14 -10.96
C TYR A 186 -10.76 13.92 -10.26
N PRO A 187 -11.49 14.80 -10.97
CA PRO A 187 -12.54 15.64 -10.38
C PRO A 187 -13.72 14.84 -9.80
N GLU A 188 -13.90 13.59 -10.23
CA GLU A 188 -14.91 12.67 -9.72
C GLU A 188 -14.56 12.09 -8.34
N ILE A 189 -13.30 12.16 -7.92
CA ILE A 189 -12.81 11.67 -6.63
C ILE A 189 -12.72 12.85 -5.65
N ALA A 190 -13.26 12.67 -4.44
CA ALA A 190 -13.06 13.63 -3.36
C ALA A 190 -11.69 13.41 -2.71
N PHE A 191 -10.75 14.32 -2.89
CA PHE A 191 -9.51 14.33 -2.11
C PHE A 191 -9.69 15.22 -0.89
N VAL A 192 -9.91 14.60 0.27
CA VAL A 192 -10.18 15.28 1.54
C VAL A 192 -8.89 15.36 2.35
N MET A 193 -8.38 16.57 2.54
CA MET A 193 -7.08 16.82 3.15
C MET A 193 -7.26 17.21 4.62
N VAL A 194 -7.18 16.24 5.54
CA VAL A 194 -7.47 16.46 6.96
C VAL A 194 -6.18 16.78 7.73
N ASN A 195 -6.04 18.05 8.11
CA ASN A 195 -4.94 18.54 8.93
C ASN A 195 -5.13 18.12 10.40
N GLN A 196 -4.10 17.54 11.01
CA GLN A 196 -4.14 16.95 12.33
C GLN A 196 -3.40 17.79 13.37
N GLY A 197 -4.09 18.20 14.42
CA GLY A 197 -3.47 18.81 15.62
C GLY A 197 -2.98 20.25 15.43
N GLU A 198 -3.44 20.96 14.40
CA GLU A 198 -3.05 22.36 14.15
C GLU A 198 -4.29 23.26 14.04
N SER A 199 -4.06 24.56 14.25
CA SER A 199 -5.08 25.60 14.05
C SER A 199 -5.25 25.96 12.57
N ALA A 200 -6.38 26.61 12.25
CA ALA A 200 -6.65 27.15 10.91
C ALA A 200 -5.51 28.06 10.42
N GLN A 201 -4.97 28.89 11.32
CA GLN A 201 -3.89 29.83 11.01
C GLN A 201 -2.60 29.11 10.60
N GLN A 202 -2.21 28.06 11.34
CA GLN A 202 -1.00 27.28 11.03
C GLN A 202 -1.12 26.55 9.69
N ALA A 203 -2.24 25.85 9.48
CA ALA A 203 -2.50 25.14 8.24
C ALA A 203 -2.56 26.09 7.04
N ARG A 204 -3.25 27.23 7.16
CA ARG A 204 -3.36 28.24 6.11
C ARG A 204 -2.01 28.88 5.78
N ALA A 205 -1.25 29.30 6.78
CA ALA A 205 0.06 29.90 6.58
C ALA A 205 1.02 28.95 5.85
N PHE A 206 0.96 27.65 6.15
CA PHE A 206 1.72 26.65 5.43
C PHE A 206 1.30 26.53 3.96
N LEU A 207 0.00 26.39 3.68
CA LEU A 207 -0.50 26.25 2.31
C LEU A 207 -0.16 27.47 1.45
N GLU A 208 -0.32 28.67 2.00
CA GLU A 208 0.05 29.93 1.34
C GLU A 208 1.56 30.01 1.09
N ALA A 209 2.40 29.66 2.08
CA ALA A 209 3.85 29.67 1.93
C ALA A 209 4.37 28.63 0.92
N GLN A 210 3.60 27.57 0.64
CA GLN A 210 3.94 26.58 -0.40
C GLN A 210 3.24 26.88 -1.74
N GLY A 211 2.38 27.89 -1.82
CA GLY A 211 1.62 28.21 -3.02
C GLY A 211 0.61 27.12 -3.42
N LEU A 212 0.17 26.29 -2.47
CA LEU A 212 -0.71 25.14 -2.72
C LEU A 212 -2.18 25.56 -2.70
N GLN A 213 -2.92 25.14 -3.72
CA GLN A 213 -4.35 25.38 -3.91
C GLN A 213 -5.14 24.08 -3.74
N LEU A 214 -5.01 23.46 -2.57
CA LEU A 214 -5.77 22.26 -2.22
C LEU A 214 -7.23 22.61 -1.89
N LYS A 215 -8.15 21.83 -2.47
CA LYS A 215 -9.57 21.83 -2.11
C LYS A 215 -9.84 20.90 -0.93
N ASP A 216 -11.00 21.05 -0.30
CA ASP A 216 -11.49 20.14 0.75
C ASP A 216 -10.49 19.92 1.91
N VAL A 217 -9.80 21.00 2.31
CA VAL A 217 -8.92 21.01 3.48
C VAL A 217 -9.76 21.15 4.75
N LEU A 218 -9.69 20.11 5.60
CA LEU A 218 -10.41 20.04 6.86
C LEU A 218 -9.43 20.12 8.03
N LEU A 219 -9.87 20.75 9.12
CA LEU A 219 -9.14 20.94 10.36
C LEU A 219 -9.65 19.93 11.39
N ASP A 220 -8.70 19.24 12.01
CA ASP A 220 -8.93 18.32 13.11
C ASP A 220 -7.94 18.58 14.25
N PRO A 221 -8.14 19.68 15.02
CA PRO A 221 -7.21 20.09 16.08
C PRO A 221 -7.06 19.07 17.21
N ALA A 222 -8.04 18.17 17.37
CA ALA A 222 -8.04 17.12 18.39
C ALA A 222 -7.56 15.76 17.84
N SER A 223 -7.18 15.70 16.56
CA SER A 223 -6.76 14.49 15.86
C SER A 223 -7.74 13.33 16.02
N GLN A 224 -9.05 13.62 16.04
CA GLN A 224 -10.12 12.63 16.22
C GLN A 224 -10.21 11.69 15.01
N THR A 225 -9.87 12.17 13.82
CA THR A 225 -9.86 11.39 12.59
C THR A 225 -8.80 10.30 12.68
N MET A 226 -7.57 10.64 13.11
CA MET A 226 -6.52 9.64 13.36
C MET A 226 -6.99 8.57 14.35
N GLN A 227 -7.66 8.96 15.44
CA GLN A 227 -8.19 8.01 16.43
C GLN A 227 -9.29 7.12 15.83
N ALA A 228 -10.25 7.69 15.12
CA ALA A 228 -11.38 6.97 14.53
C ALA A 228 -10.95 5.95 13.47
N VAL A 229 -9.92 6.26 12.67
CA VAL A 229 -9.37 5.31 11.69
C VAL A 229 -8.25 4.43 12.27
N ALA A 230 -7.93 4.59 13.55
CA ALA A 230 -6.82 3.93 14.24
C ALA A 230 -5.46 4.12 13.53
N SER A 231 -5.24 5.31 12.95
CA SER A 231 -3.95 5.69 12.37
C SER A 231 -2.93 5.96 13.47
N ARG A 232 -1.69 5.50 13.26
CA ARG A 232 -0.57 5.58 14.21
C ARG A 232 0.52 6.55 13.77
N GLY A 233 0.37 7.22 12.64
CA GLY A 233 1.41 8.07 12.09
C GLY A 233 0.97 8.90 10.89
N LEU A 234 1.80 9.86 10.53
CA LEU A 234 1.60 10.76 9.40
C LEU A 234 2.72 10.59 8.36
N PRO A 235 2.42 10.78 7.06
CA PRO A 235 1.07 10.87 6.52
C PRO A 235 0.37 9.50 6.50
N THR A 236 -0.96 9.50 6.51
CA THR A 236 -1.77 8.32 6.23
C THR A 236 -2.81 8.68 5.18
N THR A 237 -2.85 7.94 4.08
CA THR A 237 -3.85 8.10 3.01
C THR A 237 -4.80 6.91 3.00
N LEU A 238 -6.10 7.16 3.17
CA LEU A 238 -7.16 6.17 3.19
C LEU A 238 -8.02 6.29 1.93
N PHE A 239 -8.38 5.15 1.33
CA PHE A 239 -9.19 5.10 0.12
C PHE A 239 -10.54 4.49 0.43
N PHE A 240 -11.62 5.25 0.22
CA PHE A 240 -13.00 4.81 0.42
C PHE A 240 -13.74 4.77 -0.91
N ASN A 241 -14.58 3.75 -1.11
CA ASN A 241 -15.48 3.68 -2.27
C ASN A 241 -16.72 4.57 -2.08
N GLU A 242 -17.57 4.63 -3.12
CA GLU A 242 -18.80 5.44 -3.16
C GLU A 242 -19.77 5.17 -2.01
N HIS A 243 -19.69 4.00 -1.38
CA HIS A 243 -20.53 3.59 -0.24
C HIS A 243 -19.90 3.95 1.12
N GLY A 244 -18.79 4.69 1.13
CA GLY A 244 -18.05 5.03 2.33
C GLY A 244 -17.30 3.85 2.95
N ARG A 245 -17.06 2.75 2.23
CA ARG A 245 -16.29 1.60 2.75
C ARG A 245 -14.81 1.77 2.44
N LEU A 246 -13.96 1.56 3.43
CA LEU A 246 -12.50 1.57 3.27
C LEU A 246 -12.06 0.40 2.38
N VAL A 247 -11.44 0.70 1.24
CA VAL A 247 -10.95 -0.27 0.25
C VAL A 247 -9.44 -0.37 0.19
N ASP A 248 -8.73 0.67 0.63
CA ASP A 248 -7.27 0.64 0.73
C ASP A 248 -6.73 1.63 1.75
N THR A 249 -5.48 1.44 2.18
CA THR A 249 -4.78 2.41 3.04
C THR A 249 -3.28 2.38 2.80
N HIS A 250 -2.67 3.56 2.80
CA HIS A 250 -1.25 3.78 2.63
C HIS A 250 -0.71 4.57 3.83
N LEU A 251 0.28 4.03 4.53
CA LEU A 251 1.00 4.71 5.60
C LEU A 251 2.36 5.16 5.07
N GLY A 252 2.69 6.44 5.25
CA GLY A 252 3.90 7.07 4.72
C GLY A 252 3.65 7.86 3.44
N GLU A 253 4.72 8.47 2.92
CA GLU A 253 4.69 9.36 1.76
C GLU A 253 4.13 8.65 0.52
N LEU A 254 3.19 9.30 -0.18
CA LEU A 254 2.55 8.76 -1.37
C LEU A 254 3.05 9.46 -2.64
N SER A 255 3.57 8.68 -3.58
CA SER A 255 3.96 9.18 -4.91
C SER A 255 2.76 9.21 -5.87
N MET A 256 2.85 10.03 -6.92
CA MET A 256 1.83 10.08 -7.98
C MET A 256 1.62 8.71 -8.64
N ALA A 257 2.68 7.96 -8.90
CA ALA A 257 2.58 6.61 -9.48
C ALA A 257 1.77 5.67 -8.57
N SER A 258 2.05 5.68 -7.27
CA SER A 258 1.34 4.84 -6.29
C SER A 258 -0.11 5.25 -6.11
N LEU A 259 -0.39 6.55 -6.15
CA LEU A 259 -1.75 7.09 -6.14
C LEU A 259 -2.54 6.63 -7.37
N LYS A 260 -2.01 6.86 -8.59
CA LYS A 260 -2.64 6.45 -9.85
C LYS A 260 -2.92 4.95 -9.90
N ASN A 261 -1.92 4.14 -9.51
CA ASN A 261 -2.07 2.69 -9.45
C ASN A 261 -3.19 2.26 -8.48
N THR A 262 -3.30 2.90 -7.31
CA THR A 262 -4.34 2.57 -6.34
C THR A 262 -5.72 3.01 -6.82
N VAL A 263 -5.85 4.22 -7.34
CA VAL A 263 -7.09 4.72 -7.97
C VAL A 263 -7.55 3.78 -9.07
N SER A 264 -6.65 3.39 -9.98
CA SER A 264 -6.98 2.50 -11.10
C SER A 264 -7.42 1.12 -10.63
N ARG A 265 -6.77 0.54 -9.61
CA ARG A 265 -7.13 -0.80 -9.11
C ARG A 265 -8.43 -0.81 -8.29
N ARG A 266 -8.67 0.24 -7.49
CA ARG A 266 -9.74 0.26 -6.49
C ARG A 266 -11.00 0.98 -6.94
N PHE A 267 -10.88 1.99 -7.80
CA PHE A 267 -12.02 2.80 -8.24
C PHE A 267 -12.48 2.49 -9.67
N ALA A 268 -11.66 1.87 -10.52
CA ALA A 268 -12.14 1.38 -11.83
C ALA A 268 -13.16 0.25 -11.69
N GLN A 269 -13.07 -0.57 -10.63
CA GLN A 269 -14.08 -1.60 -10.32
C GLN A 269 -15.43 -1.00 -9.92
N SER A 270 -15.46 0.20 -9.33
CA SER A 270 -16.69 0.91 -8.99
C SER A 270 -17.52 1.23 -10.24
N GLN A 271 -16.86 1.53 -11.36
CA GLN A 271 -17.54 1.83 -12.63
C GLN A 271 -18.05 0.56 -13.33
N GLN A 272 -17.32 -0.56 -13.29
CA GLN A 272 -17.78 -1.81 -13.91
C GLN A 272 -19.03 -2.41 -13.23
N ILE A 273 -19.18 -2.26 -11.91
CA ILE A 273 -20.38 -2.75 -11.19
C ILE A 273 -21.64 -1.95 -11.54
N LYS A 274 -21.49 -0.68 -11.97
CA LYS A 274 -22.60 0.14 -12.46
C LYS A 274 -23.07 -0.31 -13.85
N THR A 275 -22.15 -0.69 -14.74
CA THR A 275 -22.47 -1.11 -16.12
C THR A 275 -23.14 -2.50 -16.21
N GLU A 276 -22.97 -3.36 -15.22
CA GLU A 276 -23.62 -4.70 -15.21
C GLU A 276 -25.04 -4.69 -14.61
N LYS A 277 -25.49 -3.57 -14.03
CA LYS A 277 -26.81 -3.44 -13.40
C LYS A 277 -27.79 -2.55 -14.16
N GLU A 278 -27.39 -2.02 -15.31
CA GLU A 278 -28.25 -1.36 -16.31
C GLU A 278 -28.49 -2.31 -17.48
#